data_AF-A0A2T0UEN0-F1
#
_entry.id   AF-A0A2T0UEN0-F1
#
_cell.length_a   1.000
_cell.length_b   1.000
_cell.length_c   1.000
_cell.angle_alpha   90.00
_cell.angle_beta   90.00
_cell.angle_gamma   90.00
#
_symmetry.space_group_name_H-M   'P 1'
#
loop_
_entity.id
_entity.type
_entity.pdbx_description
1 polymer ?
#
loop_
_entity_poly.entity_id
_entity_poly.type
_entity_poly.pdbx_seq_one_letter_code
_entity_poly.pdbx_strand_id
1 'polypeptide(L)'
;MSPATPATAEVTSAPEDLDIETEWPAESPTGRPEIVELWCRANATRRTGGEVRIVNSIVVGTIAKLGSPDEEITPSPAAVRAYGEEWVAGQLAVAIEKLTRGVR
;
A
#
# COMPACT_ATOMS: atom_id res chain seq x y z
N MET A 1 30.32 -11.16 -29.48
CA MET A 1 29.52 -9.96 -29.16
C MET A 1 28.34 -10.43 -28.33
N SER A 2 28.26 -10.08 -27.05
CA SER A 2 27.18 -10.51 -26.16
C SER A 2 25.99 -9.55 -26.30
N PRO A 3 24.75 -10.03 -26.49
CA PRO A 3 23.59 -9.16 -26.44
C PRO A 3 23.38 -8.65 -25.01
N ALA A 4 23.16 -7.34 -24.89
CA ALA A 4 22.78 -6.71 -23.63
C ALA A 4 21.36 -7.16 -23.25
N THR A 5 21.24 -7.80 -22.09
CA THR A 5 19.97 -8.15 -21.45
C THR A 5 19.12 -6.88 -21.28
N PRO A 6 17.84 -6.86 -21.69
CA PRO A 6 16.97 -5.73 -21.39
C PRO A 6 16.81 -5.62 -19.88
N ALA A 7 16.92 -4.39 -19.36
CA ALA A 7 16.69 -4.08 -17.96
C ALA A 7 15.31 -4.60 -17.55
N THR A 8 15.31 -5.60 -16.67
CA THR A 8 14.13 -6.00 -15.91
C THR A 8 13.61 -4.76 -15.21
N ALA A 9 12.47 -4.24 -15.65
CA ALA A 9 11.68 -3.36 -14.81
C ALA A 9 11.46 -4.15 -13.51
N GLU A 10 11.96 -3.65 -12.39
CA GLU A 10 11.66 -4.19 -11.08
C GLU A 10 10.15 -4.00 -10.85
N VAL A 11 9.36 -4.93 -11.39
CA VAL A 11 8.02 -5.20 -10.92
C VAL A 11 8.24 -5.66 -9.50
N THR A 12 8.08 -4.73 -8.54
CA THR A 12 8.13 -5.06 -7.12
C THR A 12 7.05 -6.10 -6.89
N SER A 13 7.48 -7.36 -6.86
CA SER A 13 6.58 -8.50 -6.72
C SER A 13 5.86 -8.38 -5.38
N ALA A 14 4.65 -8.92 -5.34
CA ALA A 14 3.87 -9.07 -4.13
C ALA A 14 4.77 -9.65 -3.00
N PRO A 15 4.79 -9.03 -1.81
CA PRO A 15 5.49 -9.61 -0.67
C PRO A 15 4.96 -11.02 -0.41
N GLU A 16 5.84 -12.02 -0.30
CA GLU A 16 5.46 -13.45 -0.20
C GLU A 16 4.54 -13.79 0.99
N ASP A 17 4.46 -12.88 1.97
CA ASP A 17 3.71 -13.01 3.22
C ASP A 17 2.42 -12.17 3.26
N LEU A 18 2.08 -11.43 2.21
CA LEU A 18 0.96 -10.50 2.21
C LEU A 18 -0.06 -10.86 1.12
N ASP A 19 -1.34 -10.85 1.50
CA ASP A 19 -2.47 -11.00 0.57
C ASP A 19 -3.13 -9.64 0.32
N ILE A 20 -3.65 -9.44 -0.89
CA ILE A 20 -4.48 -8.27 -1.21
C ILE A 20 -5.81 -8.42 -0.48
N GLU A 21 -6.07 -7.50 0.44
CA GLU A 21 -7.34 -7.43 1.15
C GLU A 21 -8.41 -6.72 0.32
N THR A 22 -8.04 -5.59 -0.29
CA THR A 22 -8.94 -4.75 -1.09
C THR A 22 -8.14 -3.78 -1.94
N GLU A 23 -8.72 -3.38 -3.07
CA GLU A 23 -8.22 -2.33 -3.94
C GLU A 23 -9.29 -1.25 -4.14
N TRP A 24 -8.86 -0.02 -4.45
CA TRP A 24 -9.75 1.07 -4.81
C TRP A 24 -9.10 2.05 -5.78
N PRO A 25 -9.89 2.66 -6.68
CA PRO A 25 -9.39 3.76 -7.50
C PRO A 25 -9.24 5.04 -6.66
N ALA A 26 -8.16 5.77 -6.87
CA ALA A 26 -7.90 7.09 -6.30
C ALA A 26 -7.34 8.02 -7.38
N GLU A 27 -7.86 9.25 -7.46
CA GLU A 27 -7.27 10.25 -8.34
C GLU A 27 -6.02 10.83 -7.69
N SER A 28 -4.87 10.72 -8.36
CA SER A 28 -3.62 11.36 -7.93
C SER A 28 -3.76 12.89 -7.98
N PRO A 29 -2.90 13.65 -7.28
CA PRO A 29 -2.91 15.12 -7.35
C PRO A 29 -2.68 15.67 -8.78
N THR A 30 -2.15 14.84 -9.67
CA THR A 30 -1.95 15.20 -11.08
C THR A 30 -3.18 14.95 -11.97
N GLY A 31 -4.29 14.50 -11.39
CA GLY A 31 -5.53 14.14 -12.10
C GLY A 31 -5.46 12.79 -12.81
N ARG A 32 -4.43 11.98 -12.54
CA ARG A 32 -4.32 10.62 -13.09
C ARG A 32 -4.98 9.61 -12.17
N PRO A 33 -5.78 8.66 -12.69
CA PRO A 33 -6.33 7.58 -11.89
C PRO A 33 -5.22 6.60 -11.50
N GLU A 34 -5.10 6.32 -10.21
CA GLU A 34 -4.22 5.32 -9.62
C GLU A 34 -5.08 4.24 -8.96
N ILE A 35 -4.65 2.98 -9.03
CA ILE A 35 -5.28 1.92 -8.26
C ILE A 35 -4.44 1.71 -7.01
N VAL A 36 -5.07 1.88 -5.85
CA VAL A 36 -4.45 1.70 -4.54
C VAL A 36 -4.86 0.34 -3.99
N GLU A 37 -3.89 -0.47 -3.62
CA GLU A 37 -4.07 -1.77 -2.99
C GLU A 37 -3.72 -1.69 -1.52
N LEU A 38 -4.52 -2.37 -0.70
CA LEU A 38 -4.16 -2.69 0.66
C LEU A 38 -3.79 -4.17 0.74
N TRP A 39 -2.55 -4.40 1.14
CA TRP A 39 -1.97 -5.70 1.40
C TRP A 39 -1.96 -5.94 2.90
N CYS A 40 -2.39 -7.10 3.38
CA CYS A 40 -2.43 -7.43 4.80
C CYS A 40 -1.75 -8.77 5.09
N ARG A 41 -1.08 -8.85 6.24
CA ARG A 41 -0.53 -10.12 6.72
C ARG A 41 -1.66 -10.91 7.37
N ALA A 42 -2.16 -11.91 6.68
CA ALA A 42 -3.09 -12.88 7.24
C ALA A 42 -2.30 -13.86 8.13
N ASN A 43 -2.12 -13.51 9.41
CA ASN A 43 -1.76 -14.53 10.40
C ASN A 43 -3.06 -15.16 10.91
N ALA A 44 -3.09 -16.49 11.07
CA ALA A 44 -4.26 -17.38 11.19
C ALA A 44 -5.41 -16.98 12.15
N THR A 45 -5.28 -15.91 12.93
CA THR A 45 -6.33 -15.40 13.82
C THR A 45 -6.43 -13.87 13.93
N ARG A 46 -5.46 -13.08 13.42
CA ARG A 46 -5.48 -11.60 13.48
C ARG A 46 -4.63 -10.96 12.38
N ARG A 47 -5.12 -9.85 11.82
CA ARG A 47 -4.35 -8.93 10.97
C ARG A 47 -3.32 -8.21 11.85
N THR A 48 -2.03 -8.48 11.65
CA THR A 48 -0.94 -7.90 12.48
C THR A 48 -0.26 -6.69 11.84
N GLY A 49 -0.54 -6.43 10.57
CA GLY A 49 -0.02 -5.29 9.82
C GLY A 49 -0.45 -5.34 8.36
N GLY A 50 -0.30 -4.22 7.67
CA GLY A 50 -0.60 -4.07 6.26
C GLY A 50 0.27 -3.04 5.57
N GLU A 51 0.28 -3.08 4.26
CA GLU A 51 1.01 -2.19 3.37
C GLU A 51 0.04 -1.62 2.34
N VAL A 52 0.04 -0.31 2.19
CA VAL A 52 -0.76 0.39 1.19
C VAL A 52 0.15 0.72 0.03
N ARG A 53 -0.23 0.32 -1.19
CA ARG A 53 0.59 0.44 -2.39
C ARG A 53 -0.24 0.97 -3.55
N ILE A 54 0.43 1.57 -4.52
CA ILE A 54 -0.14 1.81 -5.84
C ILE A 54 0.25 0.62 -6.74
N VAL A 55 -0.72 0.08 -7.47
CA VAL A 55 -0.53 -1.05 -8.40
C VAL A 55 0.67 -0.79 -9.31
N ASN A 56 1.61 -1.74 -9.36
CA ASN A 56 2.82 -1.69 -10.18
C ASN A 56 3.67 -0.41 -9.98
N SER A 57 3.58 0.22 -8.81
CA SER A 57 4.21 1.51 -8.54
C SER A 57 4.80 1.51 -7.13
N ILE A 58 4.49 2.52 -6.33
CA ILE A 58 5.16 2.81 -5.05
C ILE A 58 4.33 2.34 -3.84
N VAL A 59 5.04 2.02 -2.75
CA VAL A 59 4.41 1.88 -1.43
C VAL A 59 4.00 3.27 -0.93
N VAL A 60 2.72 3.45 -0.65
CA VAL A 60 2.11 4.68 -0.10
C VAL A 60 2.44 4.80 1.39
N GLY A 61 2.38 3.69 2.12
CA GLY A 61 2.77 3.62 3.52
C GLY A 61 2.47 2.26 4.13
N THR A 62 2.86 2.10 5.38
CA THR A 62 2.70 0.87 6.15
C THR A 62 1.83 1.11 7.38
N ILE A 63 1.07 0.09 7.77
CA ILE A 63 0.24 0.08 8.96
C ILE A 63 0.70 -1.11 9.81
N ALA A 64 1.36 -0.85 10.93
CA ALA A 64 1.76 -1.89 11.88
C ALA A 64 0.73 -2.00 13.01
N LYS A 65 0.57 -3.23 13.54
CA LYS A 65 -0.29 -3.53 14.70
C LYS A 65 -1.75 -3.09 14.51
N LEU A 66 -2.29 -3.33 13.32
CA LEU A 66 -3.66 -2.98 12.96
C LEU A 66 -4.68 -3.46 14.01
N GLY A 67 -5.59 -2.57 14.42
CA GLY A 67 -6.63 -2.88 15.39
C GLY A 67 -6.11 -3.08 16.83
N SER A 68 -4.87 -2.69 17.11
CA SER A 68 -4.30 -2.60 18.46
C SER A 68 -4.26 -1.15 18.93
N PRO A 69 -4.25 -0.88 20.25
CA PRO A 69 -4.04 0.48 20.76
C PRO A 69 -2.67 1.06 20.36
N ASP A 70 -1.72 0.21 19.99
CA ASP A 70 -0.39 0.55 19.47
C ASP A 70 -0.33 0.62 17.94
N GLU A 71 -1.46 0.88 17.26
CA GLU A 71 -1.48 1.04 15.80
C GLU A 71 -0.49 2.13 15.38
N GLU A 72 0.40 1.78 14.45
CA GLU A 72 1.44 2.68 13.96
C GLU A 72 1.31 2.81 12.45
N ILE A 73 1.02 4.02 11.98
CA ILE A 73 0.87 4.33 10.57
C ILE A 73 2.10 5.12 10.14
N THR A 74 2.82 4.61 9.16
CA THR A 74 4.04 5.22 8.64
C THR A 74 3.87 5.56 7.17
N PRO A 75 3.70 6.85 6.81
CA PRO A 75 3.71 7.30 5.43
C PRO A 75 5.07 7.03 4.76
N SER A 76 5.05 6.62 3.49
CA SER A 76 6.27 6.44 2.71
C SER A 76 6.85 7.81 2.31
N PRO A 77 8.09 8.14 2.68
CA PRO A 77 8.70 9.41 2.28
C PRO A 77 8.78 9.58 0.75
N ALA A 78 8.90 8.48 0.02
CA ALA A 78 8.96 8.52 -1.44
C ALA A 78 7.56 8.75 -2.05
N ALA A 79 6.50 8.18 -1.48
CA ALA A 79 5.14 8.51 -1.89
C ALA A 79 4.76 9.96 -1.54
N VAL A 80 5.17 10.45 -0.37
CA VAL A 80 4.96 11.85 0.03
C VAL A 80 5.66 12.81 -0.94
N ARG A 81 6.88 12.49 -1.39
CA ARG A 81 7.58 13.29 -2.41
C ARG A 81 6.89 13.26 -3.78
N ALA A 82 6.28 12.14 -4.16
CA ALA A 82 5.68 11.97 -5.49
C ALA A 82 4.23 12.48 -5.57
N TYR A 83 3.44 12.28 -4.52
CA TYR A 83 2.00 12.52 -4.47
C TYR A 83 1.58 13.55 -3.40
N GLY A 84 2.50 14.04 -2.57
CA GLY A 84 2.19 15.00 -1.51
C GLY A 84 1.63 14.33 -0.24
N GLU A 85 1.88 14.99 0.89
CA GLU A 85 1.54 14.46 2.22
C GLU A 85 0.04 14.28 2.42
N GLU A 86 -0.78 15.25 2.00
CA GLU A 86 -2.24 15.21 2.15
C GLU A 86 -2.87 14.04 1.40
N TRP A 87 -2.41 13.78 0.17
CA TRP A 87 -2.93 12.67 -0.62
C TRP A 87 -2.56 11.32 0.00
N VAL A 88 -1.30 11.17 0.42
CA VAL A 88 -0.81 9.96 1.09
C VAL A 88 -1.59 9.71 2.39
N ALA A 89 -1.75 10.74 3.23
CA ALA A 89 -2.54 10.65 4.46
C ALA A 89 -4.00 10.24 4.18
N GLY A 90 -4.60 10.80 3.12
CA GLY A 90 -5.94 10.42 2.67
C GLY A 90 -6.07 8.95 2.29
N GLN A 91 -5.11 8.40 1.54
CA GLN A 91 -5.13 6.98 1.17
C GLN A 91 -4.93 6.06 2.38
N LEU A 92 -4.07 6.45 3.33
CA LEU A 92 -3.87 5.69 4.57
C LEU A 92 -5.13 5.70 5.44
N ALA A 93 -5.84 6.84 5.53
CA ALA A 93 -7.12 6.92 6.23
C ALA A 93 -8.20 6.01 5.60
N VAL A 94 -8.29 5.97 4.27
CA VAL A 94 -9.19 5.05 3.54
C VAL A 94 -8.83 3.60 3.81
N ALA A 95 -7.55 3.25 3.84
CA ALA A 95 -7.08 1.91 4.17
C ALA A 95 -7.52 1.48 5.58
N ILE A 96 -7.37 2.35 6.58
CA ILE A 96 -7.81 2.11 7.96
C ILE A 96 -9.33 1.95 8.04
N GLU A 97 -10.11 2.79 7.34
CA GLU A 97 -11.57 2.65 7.29
C GLU A 97 -11.98 1.28 6.71
N LYS A 98 -11.35 0.86 5.61
CA LYS A 98 -11.60 -0.44 4.99
C LYS A 98 -11.24 -1.60 5.92
N LEU A 99 -10.13 -1.47 6.63
CA LEU A 99 -9.68 -2.46 7.59
C LEU A 99 -10.61 -2.60 8.78
N THR A 100 -11.08 -1.49 9.33
CA THR A 100 -12.00 -1.47 10.47
C THR A 100 -13.42 -1.89 10.10
N ARG A 101 -13.92 -1.53 8.90
CA ARG A 101 -15.24 -1.95 8.41
C ARG A 101 -15.29 -3.40 7.92
N GLY A 102 -14.18 -3.92 7.38
CA GLY A 102 -14.06 -5.30 6.92
C GLY A 102 -13.94 -6.35 8.03
N VAL A 103 -13.96 -5.95 9.31
CA VAL A 103 -14.09 -6.85 10.47
C VAL A 103 -15.56 -6.88 10.88
N ARG A 104 -16.40 -7.61 10.13
CA ARG A 104 -17.76 -7.99 10.56
C ARG A 104 -18.14 -9.35 10.04
#